data_AF-A0A7C5DWW0-F1
#
_entry.id   AF-A0A7C5DWW0-F1
#
_cell.length_a   1.000
_cell.length_b   1.000
_cell.length_c   1.000
_cell.angle_alpha   90.00
_cell.angle_beta   90.00
_cell.angle_gamma   90.00
#
_symmetry.space_group_name_H-M   'P 1'
#
loop_
_entity.id
_entity.type
_entity.pdbx_description
1 polymer ?
#
loop_
_entity_poly.entity_id
_entity_poly.type
_entity_poly.pdbx_seq_one_letter_code
_entity_poly.pdbx_strand_id
1 'polypeptide(L)'
;MIGKTELKILRGFDEGDTLNDVMEKLKISKGKLSVATKNLERLGFIVRERCNKKILLKRGNAKHASLFYDFLREYPSLPIEKLLTERRITMLSVIDNEVGIIAKITGVTSQTVYNAIRDFLRYGILIKKEGYTINPRHRLLKAFVFEFQSFLNRIERTKVDRKAILIWEKGPEFLIKTNNIIREKNYHLTALSVFKDFGLFFISSYNYYFYSKRDITTSDIILHTILIEPSSKANIAYACLLYQRIRPENLMKIARIYKMEDKAERIMRYVDEKEDFEDFPDRKEYNELLGEYGVVE
;
A
#
# COMPACT_ATOMS: atom_id res chain seq x y z
N MET A 1 16.08 1.51 1.48
CA MET A 1 15.22 2.13 2.50
C MET A 1 15.61 3.61 2.63
N ILE A 2 14.68 4.57 2.66
CA ILE A 2 15.02 5.96 2.95
C ILE A 2 15.18 6.19 4.48
N GLY A 3 16.42 6.47 4.92
CA GLY A 3 16.78 6.66 6.32
C GLY A 3 17.24 8.09 6.64
N LYS A 4 17.77 8.30 7.86
CA LYS A 4 18.26 9.61 8.32
C LYS A 4 19.37 10.17 7.42
N THR A 5 20.29 9.32 6.99
CA THR A 5 21.42 9.72 6.13
C THR A 5 20.93 10.15 4.76
N GLU A 6 20.04 9.37 4.15
CA GLU A 6 19.41 9.71 2.87
C GLU A 6 18.65 11.04 2.95
N LEU A 7 17.83 11.25 3.98
CA LEU A 7 17.08 12.49 4.16
C LEU A 7 18.00 13.69 4.38
N LYS A 8 19.09 13.52 5.16
CA LYS A 8 20.11 14.55 5.35
C LYS A 8 20.78 14.92 4.03
N ILE A 9 21.09 13.94 3.18
CA ILE A 9 21.63 14.18 1.84
C ILE A 9 20.63 14.96 0.99
N LEU A 10 19.38 14.47 0.88
CA LEU A 10 18.36 15.12 0.05
C LEU A 10 18.05 16.56 0.47
N ARG A 11 18.20 16.88 1.77
CA ARG A 11 18.04 18.24 2.28
C ARG A 11 19.21 19.16 1.95
N GLY A 12 20.42 18.61 1.94
CA GLY A 12 21.64 19.41 2.05
C GLY A 12 22.56 19.38 0.83
N PHE A 13 22.17 18.72 -0.26
CA PHE A 13 22.88 18.82 -1.53
C PHE A 13 22.23 19.87 -2.43
N ASP A 14 23.07 20.58 -3.17
CA ASP A 14 22.66 21.51 -4.22
C ASP A 14 22.85 20.83 -5.59
N GLU A 15 22.03 21.22 -6.58
CA GLU A 15 22.21 20.69 -7.93
C GLU A 15 23.59 21.09 -8.48
N GLY A 16 24.34 20.10 -8.96
CA GLY A 16 25.71 20.29 -9.42
C GLY A 16 26.78 19.93 -8.38
N ASP A 17 26.40 19.63 -7.13
CA ASP A 17 27.35 19.15 -6.12
C ASP A 17 27.99 17.81 -6.55
N THR A 18 29.29 17.67 -6.31
CA THR A 18 29.97 16.37 -6.35
C THR A 18 29.78 15.61 -5.04
N LEU A 19 30.10 14.31 -5.04
CA LEU A 19 30.14 13.53 -3.80
C LEU A 19 31.10 14.11 -2.75
N ASN A 20 32.20 14.75 -3.17
CA ASN A 20 33.13 15.37 -2.22
C ASN A 20 32.52 16.63 -1.59
N ASP A 21 31.82 17.45 -2.38
CA ASP A 21 31.16 18.65 -1.88
C ASP A 21 30.10 18.30 -0.83
N VAL A 22 29.25 17.29 -1.11
CA VAL A 22 28.26 16.80 -0.14
C VAL A 22 28.90 16.19 1.11
N MET A 23 30.02 15.47 0.94
CA MET A 23 30.76 14.88 2.05
C MET A 23 31.27 15.96 3.01
N GLU A 24 31.86 17.03 2.48
CA GLU A 24 32.38 18.16 3.26
C GLU A 24 31.24 18.96 3.91
N LYS A 25 30.22 19.34 3.14
CA LYS A 25 29.04 20.08 3.63
C LYS A 25 28.33 19.35 4.78
N LEU A 26 28.08 18.05 4.62
CA LEU A 26 27.24 17.28 5.55
C LEU A 26 28.04 16.50 6.60
N LYS A 27 29.38 16.52 6.53
CA LYS A 27 30.28 15.78 7.42
C LYS A 27 29.91 14.29 7.51
N ILE A 28 29.66 13.66 6.35
CA ILE A 28 29.29 12.23 6.24
C ILE A 28 30.47 11.45 5.65
N SER A 29 30.88 10.35 6.27
CA SER A 29 31.97 9.51 5.73
C SER A 29 31.71 9.06 4.28
N LYS A 30 32.76 9.02 3.45
CA LYS A 30 32.72 8.58 2.04
C LYS A 30 31.96 7.28 1.80
N GLY A 31 32.19 6.26 2.63
CA GLY A 31 31.51 4.96 2.54
C GLY A 31 29.99 5.08 2.72
N LYS A 32 29.54 5.75 3.78
CA LYS A 32 28.12 6.01 4.04
C LYS A 32 27.47 6.83 2.92
N LEU A 33 28.15 7.86 2.43
CA LEU A 33 27.63 8.70 1.34
C LEU A 33 27.46 7.91 0.04
N SER A 34 28.42 7.05 -0.30
CA SER A 34 28.34 6.22 -1.52
C SER A 34 27.18 5.23 -1.46
N VAL A 35 26.96 4.58 -0.32
CA VAL A 35 25.84 3.65 -0.14
C VAL A 35 24.50 4.39 -0.20
N ALA A 36 24.38 5.51 0.52
CA ALA A 36 23.15 6.29 0.56
C ALA A 36 22.78 6.88 -0.80
N THR A 37 23.75 7.42 -1.56
CA THR A 37 23.51 7.98 -2.90
C THR A 37 23.08 6.92 -3.92
N LYS A 38 23.72 5.73 -3.91
CA LYS A 38 23.25 4.59 -4.73
C LYS A 38 21.81 4.20 -4.42
N ASN A 39 21.44 4.19 -3.13
CA ASN A 39 20.08 3.87 -2.71
C ASN A 39 19.08 4.98 -3.08
N LEU A 40 19.45 6.25 -2.97
CA LEU A 40 18.63 7.39 -3.40
C LEU A 40 18.37 7.40 -4.91
N GLU A 41 19.37 7.05 -5.71
CA GLU A 41 19.25 6.91 -7.16
C GLU A 41 18.31 5.76 -7.53
N ARG A 42 18.47 4.59 -6.90
CA ARG A 42 17.54 3.46 -7.05
C ARG A 42 16.10 3.85 -6.66
N LEU A 43 15.94 4.74 -5.68
CA LEU A 43 14.66 5.26 -5.24
C LEU A 43 14.16 6.44 -6.10
N GLY A 44 14.89 6.86 -7.13
CA GLY A 44 14.50 7.90 -8.08
C GLY A 44 14.56 9.33 -7.52
N PHE A 45 15.15 9.57 -6.35
CA PHE A 45 15.26 10.92 -5.77
C PHE A 45 16.38 11.76 -6.36
N ILE A 46 17.44 11.11 -6.83
CA ILE A 46 18.62 11.76 -7.44
C ILE A 46 19.03 11.00 -8.69
N VAL A 47 19.79 11.67 -9.56
CA VAL A 47 20.52 11.06 -10.66
C VAL A 47 21.97 11.54 -10.62
N ARG A 48 22.89 10.68 -11.08
CA ARG A 48 24.31 11.01 -11.23
C ARG A 48 24.60 11.31 -12.68
N GLU A 49 25.00 12.55 -12.95
CA GLU A 49 25.37 12.98 -14.29
C GLU A 49 26.88 13.14 -14.38
N ARG A 50 27.47 12.61 -15.46
CA ARG A 50 28.89 12.80 -15.72
C ARG A 50 29.07 14.06 -16.56
N CYS A 51 29.64 15.10 -15.95
CA CYS A 51 30.06 16.31 -16.64
C CYS A 51 31.59 16.34 -16.64
N ASN A 52 32.20 16.22 -17.82
CA ASN A 52 33.65 16.09 -17.99
C ASN A 52 34.23 14.91 -17.17
N LYS A 53 35.16 15.20 -16.25
CA LYS A 53 35.80 14.23 -15.34
C LYS A 53 35.12 14.12 -13.96
N LYS A 54 34.01 14.85 -13.73
CA LYS A 54 33.31 14.89 -12.43
C LYS A 54 31.93 14.22 -12.54
N ILE A 55 31.50 13.59 -11.45
CA ILE A 55 30.14 13.08 -11.28
C ILE A 55 29.39 14.08 -10.41
N LEU A 56 28.35 14.68 -10.97
CA LEU A 56 27.51 15.67 -10.33
C LEU A 56 26.18 15.03 -9.91
N LEU A 57 25.65 15.46 -8.76
CA LEU A 57 24.34 15.07 -8.29
C LEU A 57 23.28 16.04 -8.84
N LYS A 58 22.20 15.49 -9.37
CA LYS A 58 21.01 16.24 -9.75
C LYS A 58 19.77 15.60 -9.13
N ARG A 59 18.70 16.38 -9.03
CA ARG A 59 17.40 15.86 -8.60
C ARG A 59 16.88 14.84 -9.62
N GLY A 60 16.27 13.77 -9.12
CA GLY A 60 15.61 12.79 -9.97
C GLY A 60 14.36 13.35 -10.61
N ASN A 61 13.96 12.78 -11.74
CA ASN A 61 12.77 13.19 -12.50
C ASN A 61 11.48 12.46 -12.06
N ALA A 62 11.54 11.62 -11.02
CA ALA A 62 10.38 10.90 -10.54
C ALA A 62 9.39 11.85 -9.84
N LYS A 63 8.09 11.65 -10.03
CA LYS A 63 7.03 12.51 -9.46
C LYS A 63 7.16 12.69 -7.94
N HIS A 64 7.43 11.61 -7.21
CA HIS A 64 7.61 11.67 -5.75
C HIS A 64 8.88 12.45 -5.35
N ALA A 65 9.91 12.48 -6.19
CA ALA A 65 11.11 13.27 -5.93
C ALA A 65 10.78 14.77 -6.00
N SER A 66 10.10 15.22 -7.06
CA SER A 66 9.67 16.61 -7.19
C SER A 66 8.77 17.04 -6.03
N LEU A 67 7.75 16.25 -5.70
CA LEU A 67 6.86 16.51 -4.56
C LEU A 67 7.62 16.64 -3.23
N PHE A 68 8.65 15.81 -3.03
CA PHE A 68 9.50 15.87 -1.84
C PHE A 68 10.32 17.16 -1.78
N TYR A 69 11.00 17.53 -2.86
CA TYR A 69 11.81 18.76 -2.89
C TYR A 69 10.95 20.02 -2.77
N ASP A 70 9.75 20.04 -3.35
CA ASP A 70 8.80 21.14 -3.21
C ASP A 70 8.35 21.26 -1.75
N PHE A 71 8.05 20.13 -1.11
CA PHE A 71 7.72 20.08 0.31
C PHE A 71 8.88 20.58 1.20
N LEU A 72 10.15 20.26 0.87
CA LEU A 72 11.30 20.77 1.61
C LEU A 72 11.46 22.29 1.49
N ARG A 73 11.12 22.85 0.32
CA ARG A 73 11.13 24.30 0.09
C ARG A 73 10.02 25.01 0.87
N GLU A 74 8.84 24.40 0.97
CA GLU A 74 7.71 24.96 1.73
C GLU A 74 7.91 24.85 3.24
N TYR A 75 8.55 23.77 3.72
CA TYR A 75 8.74 23.50 5.15
C TYR A 75 10.21 23.23 5.52
N PRO A 76 11.12 24.22 5.33
CA PRO A 76 12.56 24.01 5.50
C PRO A 76 12.97 23.68 6.94
N SER A 77 12.24 24.20 7.93
CA SER A 77 12.54 24.01 9.36
C SER A 77 12.03 22.69 9.96
N LEU A 78 11.22 21.93 9.22
CA LEU A 78 10.65 20.69 9.73
C LEU A 78 11.74 19.63 9.94
N PRO A 79 11.77 18.85 11.04
CA PRO A 79 12.81 17.83 11.24
C PRO A 79 12.52 16.54 10.45
N ILE A 80 12.65 16.59 9.12
CA ILE A 80 12.29 15.49 8.22
C ILE A 80 13.06 14.21 8.51
N GLU A 81 14.31 14.29 8.98
CA GLU A 81 15.16 13.14 9.27
C GLU A 81 14.58 12.32 10.42
N LYS A 82 13.80 12.97 11.30
CA LYS A 82 13.03 12.30 12.36
C LYS A 82 11.67 11.85 11.87
N LEU A 83 11.01 12.63 11.01
CA LEU A 83 9.59 12.45 10.68
C LEU A 83 9.35 11.57 9.46
N LEU A 84 10.20 11.63 8.44
CA LEU A 84 9.95 11.10 7.10
C LEU A 84 10.88 9.94 6.72
N THR A 85 11.35 9.16 7.69
CA THR A 85 11.95 7.86 7.39
C THR A 85 10.94 6.97 6.67
N GLU A 86 11.39 6.02 5.83
CA GLU A 86 10.51 5.17 5.00
C GLU A 86 9.37 4.55 5.80
N ARG A 87 9.69 3.93 6.94
CA ARG A 87 8.72 3.30 7.83
C ARG A 87 7.62 4.27 8.29
N ARG A 88 7.99 5.52 8.56
CA ARG A 88 7.06 6.57 9.00
C ARG A 88 6.22 7.11 7.83
N ILE A 89 6.80 7.18 6.63
CA ILE A 89 6.04 7.49 5.40
C ILE A 89 5.00 6.38 5.14
N THR A 90 5.39 5.11 5.28
CA THR A 90 4.47 3.97 5.15
C THR A 90 3.36 3.99 6.21
N MET A 91 3.61 4.48 7.44
CA MET A 91 2.53 4.71 8.41
C MET A 91 1.59 5.83 7.98
N LEU A 92 2.14 6.93 7.44
CA LEU A 92 1.33 8.06 6.95
C LEU A 92 0.41 7.66 5.79
N SER A 93 0.81 6.71 4.95
CA SER A 93 0.01 6.26 3.80
C SER A 93 -1.21 5.42 4.19
N VAL A 94 -1.31 4.97 5.44
CA VAL A 94 -2.45 4.21 5.99
C VAL A 94 -2.99 4.80 7.30
N ILE A 95 -2.69 6.07 7.55
CA ILE A 95 -2.94 6.74 8.84
C ILE A 95 -4.42 6.89 9.21
N ASP A 96 -5.30 6.73 8.22
CA ASP A 96 -6.75 6.75 8.39
C ASP A 96 -7.30 5.47 9.06
N ASN A 97 -6.45 4.47 9.31
CA ASN A 97 -6.81 3.26 10.05
C ASN A 97 -6.55 3.40 11.56
N GLU A 98 -7.15 2.49 12.34
CA GLU A 98 -6.83 2.34 13.75
C GLU A 98 -5.37 1.94 13.98
N VAL A 99 -4.80 2.35 15.11
CA VAL A 99 -3.38 2.12 15.45
C VAL A 99 -2.97 0.65 15.35
N GLY A 100 -3.82 -0.27 15.83
CA GLY A 100 -3.54 -1.70 15.76
C GLY A 100 -3.51 -2.24 14.32
N ILE A 101 -4.33 -1.68 13.43
CA ILE A 101 -4.35 -2.04 12.02
C ILE A 101 -3.12 -1.47 11.30
N ILE A 102 -2.76 -0.20 11.56
CA ILE A 102 -1.53 0.41 11.04
C ILE A 102 -0.32 -0.44 11.42
N ALA A 103 -0.25 -0.88 12.68
CA ALA A 103 0.84 -1.72 13.19
C ALA A 103 0.97 -3.03 12.39
N LYS A 104 -0.16 -3.72 12.16
CA LYS A 104 -0.21 -4.96 11.35
C LYS A 104 0.20 -4.72 9.90
N ILE A 105 -0.40 -3.75 9.22
CA ILE A 105 -0.11 -3.42 7.82
C ILE A 105 1.38 -3.06 7.62
N THR A 106 1.92 -2.24 8.52
CA THR A 106 3.31 -1.76 8.40
C THR A 106 4.35 -2.74 8.96
N GLY A 107 3.91 -3.78 9.69
CA GLY A 107 4.76 -4.79 10.30
C GLY A 107 5.60 -4.25 11.46
N VAL A 108 4.99 -3.44 12.33
CA VAL A 108 5.62 -2.87 13.53
C VAL A 108 4.71 -3.04 14.75
N THR A 109 5.20 -2.66 15.94
CA THR A 109 4.36 -2.63 17.15
C THR A 109 3.45 -1.40 17.21
N SER A 110 2.30 -1.53 17.87
CA SER A 110 1.39 -0.39 18.15
C SER A 110 2.11 0.75 18.87
N GLN A 111 3.05 0.45 19.78
CA GLN A 111 3.86 1.47 20.46
C GLN A 111 4.68 2.30 19.47
N THR A 112 5.23 1.68 18.42
CA THR A 112 5.98 2.38 17.38
C THR A 112 5.07 3.34 16.62
N VAL A 113 3.84 2.91 16.32
CA VAL A 113 2.82 3.74 15.66
C VAL A 113 2.41 4.91 16.55
N TYR A 114 2.10 4.68 17.84
CA TYR A 114 1.79 5.76 18.79
C TYR A 114 2.91 6.80 18.88
N ASN A 115 4.16 6.34 18.94
CA ASN A 115 5.32 7.24 18.98
C ASN A 115 5.42 8.10 17.71
N ALA A 116 5.15 7.51 16.54
CA ALA A 116 5.12 8.24 15.27
C ALA A 116 3.97 9.25 15.23
N ILE A 117 2.75 8.84 15.58
CA ILE A 117 1.56 9.71 15.65
C ILE A 117 1.81 10.90 16.57
N ARG A 118 2.35 10.67 17.77
CA ARG A 118 2.68 11.73 18.73
C ARG A 118 3.64 12.76 18.13
N ASP A 119 4.70 12.29 17.45
CA ASP A 119 5.62 13.20 16.77
C ASP A 119 4.89 13.96 15.66
N PHE A 120 4.10 13.29 14.83
CA PHE A 120 3.38 13.96 13.74
C PHE A 120 2.38 15.01 14.23
N LEU A 121 1.65 14.74 15.32
CA LEU A 121 0.76 15.72 15.96
C LEU A 121 1.56 16.91 16.50
N ARG A 122 2.69 16.66 17.16
CA ARG A 122 3.55 17.72 17.71
C ARG A 122 4.04 18.70 16.64
N TYR A 123 4.33 18.23 15.43
CA TYR A 123 4.73 19.09 14.31
C TYR A 123 3.55 19.50 13.41
N GLY A 124 2.32 19.16 13.80
CA GLY A 124 1.08 19.46 13.07
C GLY A 124 1.00 18.85 11.67
N ILE A 125 1.74 17.75 11.44
CA ILE A 125 1.66 16.91 10.24
C ILE A 125 0.33 16.18 10.21
N LEU A 126 -0.14 15.74 11.37
CA LEU A 126 -1.46 15.15 11.56
C LEU A 126 -2.38 16.12 12.31
N ILE A 127 -3.67 15.94 12.09
CA ILE A 127 -4.76 16.46 12.93
C ILE A 127 -5.65 15.31 13.37
N LYS A 128 -6.33 15.48 14.50
CA LYS A 128 -7.32 14.54 15.01
C LYS A 128 -8.72 15.06 14.69
N LYS A 129 -9.52 14.25 14.00
CA LYS A 129 -10.98 14.42 13.80
C LYS A 129 -11.67 13.17 14.35
N GLU A 130 -12.45 12.47 13.55
CA GLU A 130 -12.98 11.12 13.82
C GLU A 130 -11.89 10.03 13.76
N GLY A 131 -10.69 10.41 13.33
CA GLY A 131 -9.48 9.60 13.31
C GLY A 131 -8.27 10.50 13.07
N TYR A 132 -7.13 9.92 12.73
CA TYR A 132 -5.96 10.69 12.33
C TYR A 132 -5.96 10.92 10.82
N THR A 133 -5.64 12.13 10.40
CA THR A 133 -5.48 12.46 8.98
C THR A 133 -4.33 13.45 8.79
N ILE A 134 -3.70 13.39 7.62
CA ILE A 134 -2.68 14.37 7.23
C ILE A 134 -3.35 15.74 7.17
N ASN A 135 -2.76 16.70 7.89
CA ASN A 135 -3.27 18.05 7.96
C ASN A 135 -3.41 18.62 6.53
N PRO A 136 -4.60 19.11 6.12
CA PRO A 136 -4.84 19.62 4.78
C PRO A 136 -3.89 20.74 4.34
N ARG A 137 -3.24 21.45 5.27
CA ARG A 137 -2.19 22.42 4.94
C ARG A 137 -0.97 21.78 4.26
N HIS A 138 -0.66 20.52 4.57
CA HIS A 138 0.48 19.78 4.02
C HIS A 138 0.09 18.97 2.76
N ARG A 139 -0.48 19.65 1.74
CA ARG A 139 -0.95 18.97 0.51
C ARG A 139 0.19 18.30 -0.25
N LEU A 140 1.36 18.96 -0.35
CA LEU A 140 2.55 18.38 -0.99
C LEU A 140 3.05 17.13 -0.27
N LEU A 141 3.06 17.14 1.07
CA LEU A 141 3.42 15.96 1.85
C LEU A 141 2.45 14.80 1.61
N LYS A 142 1.14 15.09 1.61
CA LYS A 142 0.13 14.08 1.34
C LYS A 142 0.37 13.44 -0.04
N ALA A 143 0.53 14.25 -1.08
CA ALA A 143 0.83 13.77 -2.42
C ALA A 143 2.13 12.96 -2.46
N PHE A 144 3.20 13.43 -1.82
CA PHE A 144 4.47 12.72 -1.72
C PHE A 144 4.32 11.35 -1.07
N VAL A 145 3.64 11.27 0.07
CA VAL A 145 3.46 10.01 0.83
C VAL A 145 2.79 8.94 -0.04
N PHE A 146 1.68 9.28 -0.71
CA PHE A 146 0.96 8.33 -1.55
C PHE A 146 1.74 7.97 -2.81
N GLU A 147 2.36 8.94 -3.48
CA GLU A 147 3.12 8.65 -4.70
C GLU A 147 4.40 7.86 -4.43
N PHE A 148 5.13 8.18 -3.37
CA PHE A 148 6.31 7.43 -3.00
C PHE A 148 5.95 6.00 -2.58
N GLN A 149 4.84 5.82 -1.86
CA GLN A 149 4.38 4.48 -1.50
C GLN A 149 3.98 3.66 -2.74
N SER A 150 3.23 4.25 -3.68
CA SER A 150 2.91 3.60 -4.97
C SER A 150 4.17 3.24 -5.76
N PHE A 151 5.18 4.11 -5.74
CA PHE A 151 6.49 3.80 -6.33
C PHE A 151 7.20 2.62 -5.65
N LEU A 152 7.16 2.53 -4.32
CA LEU A 152 7.69 1.38 -3.58
C LEU A 152 6.94 0.08 -3.93
N ASN A 153 5.62 0.13 -4.06
CA ASN A 153 4.80 -1.00 -4.48
C ASN A 153 5.18 -1.47 -5.89
N ARG A 154 5.41 -0.54 -6.84
CA ARG A 154 5.89 -0.86 -8.19
C ARG A 154 7.25 -1.55 -8.19
N ILE A 155 8.18 -1.06 -7.36
CA ILE A 155 9.49 -1.71 -7.17
C ILE A 155 9.29 -3.14 -6.65
N GLU A 156 8.47 -3.32 -5.61
CA GLU A 156 8.23 -4.62 -4.98
C GLU A 156 7.61 -5.62 -5.98
N ARG A 157 6.53 -5.23 -6.65
CA ARG A 157 5.89 -6.02 -7.72
C ARG A 157 6.89 -6.44 -8.80
N THR A 158 7.73 -5.51 -9.25
CA THR A 158 8.67 -5.75 -10.36
C THR A 158 9.80 -6.71 -9.98
N LYS A 159 10.10 -6.88 -8.68
CA LYS A 159 11.06 -7.89 -8.21
C LYS A 159 10.53 -9.32 -8.40
N VAL A 160 9.24 -9.54 -8.12
CA VAL A 160 8.64 -10.87 -8.20
C VAL A 160 8.18 -11.20 -9.61
N ASP A 161 7.59 -10.24 -10.32
CA ASP A 161 7.19 -10.42 -11.70
C ASP A 161 7.00 -9.07 -12.41
N ARG A 162 7.81 -8.84 -13.44
CA ARG A 162 7.73 -7.63 -14.26
C ARG A 162 6.40 -7.52 -15.02
N LYS A 163 5.80 -8.66 -15.39
CA LYS A 163 4.55 -8.76 -16.17
C LYS A 163 3.30 -8.80 -15.30
N ALA A 164 3.41 -8.89 -13.97
CA ALA A 164 2.25 -8.88 -13.08
C ALA A 164 1.45 -7.58 -13.25
N ILE A 165 0.13 -7.66 -13.30
CA ILE A 165 -0.74 -6.49 -13.44
C ILE A 165 -1.17 -6.05 -12.05
N LEU A 166 -0.98 -4.78 -11.72
CA LEU A 166 -1.50 -4.16 -10.49
C LEU A 166 -3.01 -3.96 -10.65
N ILE A 167 -3.79 -4.47 -9.71
CA ILE A 167 -5.25 -4.42 -9.69
C ILE A 167 -5.74 -3.38 -8.70
N TRP A 168 -5.16 -3.37 -7.51
CA TRP A 168 -5.53 -2.45 -6.44
C TRP A 168 -4.33 -2.15 -5.54
N GLU A 169 -4.26 -0.97 -4.95
CA GLU A 169 -3.29 -0.65 -3.90
C GLU A 169 -3.85 0.33 -2.86
N LYS A 170 -3.43 0.16 -1.61
CA LYS A 170 -3.60 1.14 -0.53
C LYS A 170 -2.44 1.03 0.44
N GLY A 171 -1.69 2.11 0.57
CA GLY A 171 -0.49 2.09 1.39
C GLY A 171 0.50 1.03 0.87
N PRO A 172 1.15 0.23 1.75
CA PRO A 172 2.05 -0.83 1.32
C PRO A 172 1.35 -2.12 0.87
N GLU A 173 0.03 -2.22 0.98
CA GLU A 173 -0.72 -3.39 0.54
C GLU A 173 -1.21 -3.21 -0.89
N PHE A 174 -1.14 -4.28 -1.67
CA PHE A 174 -1.59 -4.26 -3.06
C PHE A 174 -2.01 -5.64 -3.57
N LEU A 175 -2.95 -5.64 -4.51
CA LEU A 175 -3.46 -6.82 -5.20
C LEU A 175 -2.90 -6.84 -6.63
N ILE A 176 -2.35 -7.98 -7.04
CA ILE A 176 -1.85 -8.20 -8.40
C ILE A 176 -2.46 -9.46 -9.01
N LYS A 177 -2.48 -9.52 -10.34
CA LYS A 177 -2.71 -10.76 -11.09
C LYS A 177 -1.52 -11.11 -11.97
N THR A 178 -1.20 -12.39 -12.07
CA THR A 178 -0.10 -12.92 -12.89
C THR A 178 -0.30 -14.38 -13.27
N ASN A 179 0.32 -14.81 -14.37
CA ASN A 179 0.40 -16.22 -14.77
C ASN A 179 1.51 -16.99 -14.03
N ASN A 180 2.43 -16.29 -13.38
CA ASN A 180 3.53 -16.92 -12.67
C ASN A 180 3.11 -17.35 -11.26
N ILE A 181 3.80 -18.35 -10.74
CA ILE A 181 3.68 -18.75 -9.34
C ILE A 181 4.65 -17.90 -8.52
N ILE A 182 4.14 -17.26 -7.47
CA ILE A 182 4.92 -16.43 -6.54
C ILE A 182 4.99 -17.19 -5.20
N ARG A 183 6.20 -17.35 -4.67
CA ARG A 183 6.45 -18.06 -3.39
C ARG A 183 7.13 -17.16 -2.35
N GLU A 184 7.29 -15.90 -2.68
CA GLU A 184 7.95 -14.89 -1.87
C GLU A 184 7.12 -14.58 -0.64
N LYS A 185 7.82 -14.34 0.47
CA LYS A 185 7.18 -13.95 1.74
C LYS A 185 6.30 -12.71 1.53
N ASN A 186 5.18 -12.66 2.25
CA ASN A 186 4.16 -11.60 2.23
C ASN A 186 3.29 -11.59 0.96
N TYR A 187 3.54 -12.43 -0.03
CA TYR A 187 2.61 -12.65 -1.14
C TYR A 187 1.66 -13.79 -0.79
N HIS A 188 0.39 -13.46 -0.62
CA HIS A 188 -0.65 -14.39 -0.26
C HIS A 188 -1.52 -14.69 -1.47
N LEU A 189 -1.68 -15.95 -1.84
CA LEU A 189 -2.66 -16.34 -2.86
C LEU A 189 -4.07 -15.99 -2.34
N THR A 190 -4.92 -15.42 -3.20
CA THR A 190 -6.21 -14.86 -2.74
C THR A 190 -7.28 -14.91 -3.83
N ALA A 191 -8.50 -14.45 -3.48
CA ALA A 191 -9.66 -14.37 -4.37
C ALA A 191 -9.92 -15.72 -5.05
N LEU A 192 -10.34 -15.72 -6.31
CA LEU A 192 -10.68 -16.95 -7.05
C LEU A 192 -9.56 -18.01 -7.07
N SER A 193 -8.29 -17.62 -6.88
CA SER A 193 -7.16 -18.56 -6.90
C SER A 193 -7.10 -19.51 -5.70
N VAL A 194 -7.79 -19.19 -4.60
CA VAL A 194 -7.86 -20.04 -3.39
C VAL A 194 -9.24 -20.66 -3.17
N PHE A 195 -10.21 -20.39 -4.05
CA PHE A 195 -11.58 -20.87 -3.87
C PHE A 195 -11.68 -22.40 -3.81
N LYS A 196 -10.80 -23.10 -4.54
CA LYS A 196 -10.70 -24.58 -4.49
C LYS A 196 -10.45 -25.12 -3.09
N ASP A 197 -9.75 -24.35 -2.24
CA ASP A 197 -9.43 -24.74 -0.86
C ASP A 197 -10.70 -24.72 0.04
N PHE A 198 -11.77 -24.09 -0.45
CA PHE A 198 -13.10 -24.05 0.17
C PHE A 198 -14.12 -24.99 -0.51
N GLY A 199 -13.67 -25.81 -1.46
CA GLY A 199 -14.51 -26.69 -2.28
C GLY A 199 -15.17 -25.99 -3.47
N LEU A 200 -14.74 -24.77 -3.81
CA LEU A 200 -15.29 -23.97 -4.90
C LEU A 200 -14.35 -24.00 -6.12
N PHE A 201 -14.63 -24.86 -7.09
CA PHE A 201 -13.72 -25.15 -8.20
C PHE A 201 -13.88 -24.19 -9.38
N PHE A 202 -13.17 -23.06 -9.33
CA PHE A 202 -13.10 -22.09 -10.43
C PHE A 202 -11.87 -22.31 -11.31
N ILE A 203 -12.04 -22.25 -12.63
CA ILE A 203 -10.92 -22.21 -13.59
C ILE A 203 -10.55 -20.75 -13.83
N SER A 204 -9.33 -20.35 -13.47
CA SER A 204 -8.82 -19.01 -13.76
C SER A 204 -7.54 -19.08 -14.56
N SER A 205 -7.43 -18.23 -15.59
CA SER A 205 -6.21 -18.07 -16.38
C SER A 205 -5.09 -17.35 -15.60
N TYR A 206 -5.42 -16.73 -14.47
CA TYR A 206 -4.49 -15.94 -13.66
C TYR A 206 -4.51 -16.38 -12.20
N ASN A 207 -3.36 -16.23 -11.55
CA ASN A 207 -3.25 -16.25 -10.09
C ASN A 207 -3.35 -14.83 -9.54
N TYR A 208 -4.18 -14.66 -8.51
CA TYR A 208 -4.30 -13.42 -7.75
C TYR A 208 -3.48 -13.51 -6.47
N TYR A 209 -2.61 -12.51 -6.25
CA TYR A 209 -1.82 -12.41 -5.04
C TYR A 209 -2.04 -11.06 -4.36
N PHE A 210 -2.24 -11.10 -3.05
CA PHE A 210 -2.24 -9.92 -2.19
C PHE A 210 -0.90 -9.82 -1.47
N TYR A 211 -0.20 -8.70 -1.66
CA TYR A 211 1.00 -8.40 -0.90
C TYR A 211 0.62 -7.74 0.41
N SER A 212 0.96 -8.37 1.54
CA SER A 212 0.84 -7.77 2.86
C SER A 212 1.76 -8.42 3.90
N LYS A 213 2.24 -7.61 4.84
CA LYS A 213 3.02 -8.09 5.99
C LYS A 213 2.17 -8.73 7.08
N ARG A 214 0.85 -8.50 7.08
CA ARG A 214 -0.08 -9.24 7.93
C ARG A 214 -0.54 -10.49 7.21
N ASP A 215 -0.96 -11.47 7.98
CA ASP A 215 -1.70 -12.60 7.43
C ASP A 215 -3.06 -12.12 6.91
N ILE A 216 -3.50 -12.77 5.83
CA ILE A 216 -4.85 -12.56 5.29
C ILE A 216 -5.82 -13.57 5.90
N THR A 217 -7.07 -13.16 6.01
CA THR A 217 -8.20 -13.94 6.53
C THR A 217 -9.18 -14.26 5.40
N THR A 218 -10.16 -15.13 5.65
CA THR A 218 -11.21 -15.39 4.66
C THR A 218 -12.02 -14.15 4.31
N SER A 219 -12.21 -13.22 5.26
CA SER A 219 -12.82 -11.91 4.96
C SER A 219 -12.00 -11.10 3.96
N ASP A 220 -10.66 -11.16 4.02
CA ASP A 220 -9.82 -10.53 3.00
C ASP A 220 -10.04 -11.20 1.64
N ILE A 221 -10.12 -12.54 1.59
CA ILE A 221 -10.37 -13.28 0.34
C ILE A 221 -11.69 -12.87 -0.30
N ILE A 222 -12.78 -12.77 0.48
CA ILE A 222 -14.10 -12.32 0.02
C ILE A 222 -14.01 -10.91 -0.58
N LEU A 223 -13.39 -9.97 0.14
CA LEU A 223 -13.29 -8.59 -0.30
C LEU A 223 -12.34 -8.42 -1.49
N HIS A 224 -11.25 -9.20 -1.54
CA HIS A 224 -10.34 -9.24 -2.67
C HIS A 224 -11.03 -9.70 -3.95
N THR A 225 -11.95 -10.67 -3.87
CA THR A 225 -12.74 -11.11 -5.04
C THR A 225 -13.51 -9.96 -5.64
N ILE A 226 -14.09 -9.07 -4.82
CA ILE A 226 -14.79 -7.87 -5.29
C ILE A 226 -13.80 -6.82 -5.80
N LEU A 227 -12.69 -6.60 -5.10
CA LEU A 227 -11.67 -5.60 -5.49
C LEU A 227 -11.04 -5.87 -6.87
N ILE A 228 -11.10 -7.11 -7.36
CA ILE A 228 -10.65 -7.42 -8.72
C ILE A 228 -11.42 -6.61 -9.75
N GLU A 229 -12.74 -6.52 -9.59
CA GLU A 229 -13.63 -5.78 -10.47
C GLU A 229 -14.92 -5.41 -9.70
N PRO A 230 -14.94 -4.22 -9.04
CA PRO A 230 -16.02 -3.88 -8.09
C PRO A 230 -17.43 -3.79 -8.67
N SER A 231 -17.54 -3.61 -9.99
CA SER A 231 -18.81 -3.55 -10.73
C SER A 231 -19.23 -4.89 -11.34
N SER A 232 -18.44 -5.96 -11.17
CA SER A 232 -18.75 -7.27 -11.73
C SER A 232 -19.75 -8.02 -10.87
N LYS A 233 -20.97 -8.21 -11.39
CA LYS A 233 -21.99 -9.05 -10.75
C LYS A 233 -21.50 -10.47 -10.51
N ALA A 234 -20.68 -11.02 -11.41
CA ALA A 234 -20.07 -12.34 -11.24
C ALA A 234 -19.14 -12.38 -10.03
N ASN A 235 -18.23 -11.42 -9.88
CA ASN A 235 -17.33 -11.37 -8.72
C ASN A 235 -18.09 -11.14 -7.41
N ILE A 236 -19.16 -10.34 -7.45
CA ILE A 236 -20.06 -10.16 -6.30
C ILE A 236 -20.75 -11.48 -5.96
N ALA A 237 -21.28 -12.21 -6.95
CA ALA A 237 -21.87 -13.53 -6.75
C ALA A 237 -20.87 -14.52 -6.11
N TYR A 238 -19.63 -14.53 -6.59
CA TYR A 238 -18.57 -15.38 -6.04
C TYR A 238 -18.17 -14.98 -4.62
N ALA A 239 -18.15 -13.68 -4.31
CA ALA A 239 -17.94 -13.19 -2.95
C ALA A 239 -19.09 -13.60 -2.01
N CYS A 240 -20.34 -13.47 -2.46
CA CYS A 240 -21.52 -13.96 -1.74
C CYS A 240 -21.46 -15.46 -1.50
N LEU A 241 -21.08 -16.25 -2.52
CA LEU A 241 -20.94 -17.70 -2.45
C LEU A 241 -19.91 -18.12 -1.39
N LEU A 242 -18.74 -17.48 -1.37
CA LEU A 242 -17.73 -17.74 -0.35
C LEU A 242 -18.17 -17.27 1.04
N TYR A 243 -18.89 -16.14 1.12
CA TYR A 243 -19.47 -15.68 2.39
C TYR A 243 -20.50 -16.69 2.92
N GLN A 244 -21.45 -17.16 2.11
CA GLN A 244 -22.44 -18.18 2.49
C GLN A 244 -21.76 -19.46 3.02
N ARG A 245 -20.64 -19.86 2.40
CA ARG A 245 -19.90 -21.07 2.78
C ARG A 245 -19.22 -20.98 4.15
N ILE A 246 -18.74 -19.80 4.54
CA ILE A 246 -17.83 -19.63 5.70
C ILE A 246 -18.42 -18.74 6.80
N ARG A 247 -19.24 -17.75 6.43
CA ARG A 247 -19.83 -16.71 7.29
C ARG A 247 -18.85 -16.11 8.32
N PRO A 248 -17.73 -15.51 7.87
CA PRO A 248 -16.72 -15.00 8.79
C PRO A 248 -17.22 -13.79 9.58
N GLU A 249 -17.17 -13.87 10.91
CA GLU A 249 -17.66 -12.83 11.85
C GLU A 249 -16.95 -11.47 11.70
N ASN A 250 -15.73 -11.46 11.16
CA ASN A 250 -14.89 -10.27 11.08
C ASN A 250 -14.99 -9.51 9.74
N LEU A 251 -15.95 -9.83 8.86
CA LEU A 251 -16.06 -9.23 7.53
C LEU A 251 -16.11 -7.69 7.59
N MET A 252 -17.00 -7.11 8.39
CA MET A 252 -17.13 -5.65 8.54
C MET A 252 -15.85 -4.98 9.04
N LYS A 253 -15.15 -5.63 9.98
CA LYS A 253 -13.89 -5.11 10.52
C LYS A 253 -12.80 -5.05 9.45
N ILE A 254 -12.70 -6.08 8.62
CA ILE A 254 -11.73 -6.13 7.53
C ILE A 254 -12.14 -5.17 6.39
N ALA A 255 -13.43 -5.03 6.10
CA ALA A 255 -13.94 -4.11 5.09
C ALA A 255 -13.51 -2.65 5.31
N ARG A 256 -13.40 -2.21 6.57
CA ARG A 256 -12.87 -0.87 6.93
C ARG A 256 -11.46 -0.61 6.42
N ILE A 257 -10.61 -1.64 6.36
CA ILE A 257 -9.24 -1.54 5.83
C ILE A 257 -9.30 -1.14 4.35
N TYR A 258 -10.26 -1.67 3.61
CA TYR A 258 -10.43 -1.47 2.17
C TYR A 258 -11.38 -0.33 1.81
N LYS A 259 -12.07 0.27 2.79
CA LYS A 259 -13.18 1.22 2.60
C LYS A 259 -14.36 0.59 1.83
N MET A 260 -14.71 -0.63 2.22
CA MET A 260 -15.74 -1.45 1.57
C MET A 260 -16.86 -1.86 2.53
N GLU A 261 -17.06 -1.10 3.62
CA GLU A 261 -18.05 -1.41 4.66
C GLU A 261 -19.46 -1.55 4.07
N ASP A 262 -19.87 -0.62 3.20
CA ASP A 262 -21.17 -0.68 2.51
C ASP A 262 -21.32 -1.96 1.68
N LYS A 263 -20.30 -2.30 0.87
CA LYS A 263 -20.34 -3.51 0.04
C LYS A 263 -20.37 -4.79 0.89
N ALA A 264 -19.65 -4.81 2.00
CA ALA A 264 -19.63 -5.92 2.94
C ALA A 264 -20.98 -6.11 3.63
N GLU A 265 -21.59 -5.03 4.12
CA GLU A 265 -22.93 -5.04 4.73
C GLU A 265 -23.98 -5.55 3.73
N ARG A 266 -23.91 -5.10 2.48
CA ARG A 266 -24.82 -5.54 1.42
C ARG A 266 -24.64 -7.01 1.05
N ILE A 267 -23.42 -7.56 1.13
CA ILE A 267 -23.22 -9.02 1.02
C ILE A 267 -23.93 -9.75 2.15
N MET A 268 -23.76 -9.30 3.39
CA MET A 268 -24.39 -9.93 4.55
C MET A 268 -25.92 -9.90 4.42
N ARG A 269 -26.50 -8.74 4.10
CA ARG A 269 -27.96 -8.60 3.89
C ARG A 269 -28.47 -9.40 2.68
N TYR A 270 -27.71 -9.41 1.59
CA TYR A 270 -28.07 -10.20 0.41
C TYR A 270 -28.13 -11.69 0.74
N VAL A 271 -27.15 -12.20 1.46
CA VAL A 271 -27.05 -13.64 1.76
C VAL A 271 -27.95 -14.04 2.93
N ASP A 272 -27.88 -13.33 4.05
CA ASP A 272 -28.52 -13.71 5.31
C ASP A 272 -29.99 -13.24 5.40
N GLU A 273 -30.30 -12.05 4.87
CA GLU A 273 -31.64 -11.45 4.93
C GLU A 273 -32.44 -11.62 3.63
N LYS A 274 -31.81 -12.19 2.60
CA LYS A 274 -32.39 -12.37 1.25
C LYS A 274 -32.86 -11.05 0.63
N GLU A 275 -32.21 -9.94 0.97
CA GLU A 275 -32.49 -8.63 0.38
C GLU A 275 -31.81 -8.48 -0.99
N ASP A 276 -32.55 -7.98 -1.98
CA ASP A 276 -32.03 -7.81 -3.33
C ASP A 276 -31.48 -6.40 -3.57
N PHE A 277 -30.43 -6.35 -4.39
CA PHE A 277 -29.74 -5.11 -4.74
C PHE A 277 -29.48 -5.05 -6.25
N GLU A 278 -29.60 -3.86 -6.84
CA GLU A 278 -29.48 -3.67 -8.30
C GLU A 278 -28.13 -4.12 -8.89
N ASP A 279 -27.04 -3.90 -8.16
CA ASP A 279 -25.67 -4.26 -8.53
C ASP A 279 -25.26 -5.68 -8.09
N PHE A 280 -26.18 -6.47 -7.54
CA PHE A 280 -25.96 -7.88 -7.18
C PHE A 280 -26.53 -8.82 -8.26
N PRO A 281 -26.14 -10.11 -8.26
CA PRO A 281 -26.79 -11.11 -9.10
C PRO A 281 -28.28 -11.26 -8.76
N ASP A 282 -29.08 -11.60 -9.77
CA ASP A 282 -30.48 -11.95 -9.53
C ASP A 282 -30.57 -13.17 -8.59
N ARG A 283 -31.61 -13.22 -7.76
CA ARG A 283 -31.76 -14.29 -6.76
C ARG A 283 -31.83 -15.67 -7.40
N LYS A 284 -32.49 -15.80 -8.55
CA LYS A 284 -32.60 -17.06 -9.28
C LYS A 284 -31.23 -17.50 -9.78
N GLU A 285 -30.48 -16.59 -10.40
CA GLU A 285 -29.11 -16.86 -10.87
C GLU A 285 -28.18 -17.26 -9.71
N TYR A 286 -28.31 -16.60 -8.56
CA TYR A 286 -27.52 -16.93 -7.38
C TYR A 286 -27.89 -18.31 -6.79
N ASN A 287 -29.17 -18.67 -6.77
CA ASN A 287 -29.60 -19.99 -6.30
C ASN A 287 -29.16 -21.12 -7.24
N GLU A 288 -29.15 -20.87 -8.56
CA GLU A 288 -28.56 -21.78 -9.54
C GLU A 288 -27.06 -21.97 -9.24
N LEU A 289 -26.32 -20.87 -8.98
CA LEU A 289 -24.91 -20.91 -8.60
C LEU A 289 -24.66 -21.68 -7.28
N LEU A 290 -25.51 -21.53 -6.27
CA LEU A 290 -25.44 -22.31 -5.03
C LEU A 290 -25.55 -23.81 -5.31
N GLY A 291 -26.50 -24.20 -6.17
CA GLY A 291 -26.70 -25.58 -6.60
C GLY A 291 -25.51 -26.15 -7.36
N GLU A 292 -24.97 -25.40 -8.32
CA GLU A 292 -23.78 -25.81 -9.12
C GLU A 292 -22.56 -26.11 -8.23
N TYR A 293 -22.34 -25.31 -7.19
CA TYR A 293 -21.19 -25.44 -6.31
C TYR A 293 -21.46 -26.22 -5.02
N GLY A 294 -22.66 -26.82 -4.88
CA GLY A 294 -23.03 -27.63 -3.72
C GLY A 294 -23.00 -26.86 -2.39
N VAL A 295 -23.26 -25.56 -2.42
CA VAL A 295 -23.37 -24.71 -1.23
C VAL A 295 -24.82 -24.68 -0.80
N VAL A 296 -25.13 -25.33 0.32
CA VAL A 296 -26.51 -25.40 0.86
C VAL A 296 -26.88 -24.08 1.54
N GLU A 297 -28.15 -23.67 1.44
CA GLU A 297 -28.72 -22.48 2.13
C GLU A 297 -28.55 -22.52 3.66
#